data_AF-A0A0N4XLV9-F1
#
_entry.id   AF-A0A0N4XLV9-F1
#
_cell.length_a   1.000
_cell.length_b   1.000
_cell.length_c   1.000
_cell.angle_alpha   90.00
_cell.angle_beta   90.00
_cell.angle_gamma   90.00
#
_symmetry.space_group_name_H-M   'P 1'
#
loop_
_entity.id
_entity.type
_entity.pdbx_description
1 polymer ?
#
loop_
_entity_poly.entity_id
_entity_poly.type
_entity_poly.pdbx_seq_one_letter_code
_entity_poly.pdbx_strand_id
1 'polypeptide(L)'
;MLKCENFDHFLALKFPTVKRYGSEGAEAMYGFFSELFDTAPENDVKQIFVGIAHRGRLNLLAEMMQFPVVQMFRKMRGKPEFPDGVQGSGDVLSH
;
A
#
# COMPACT_ATOMS: atom_id res chain seq x y z
N MET A 1 8.41 -8.15 6.22
CA MET A 1 8.11 -9.36 5.41
C MET A 1 6.87 -10.08 5.92
N LEU A 2 6.87 -10.75 7.08
CA LEU A 2 5.68 -11.49 7.59
C LEU A 2 4.42 -10.63 7.73
N LYS A 3 4.54 -9.37 8.13
CA LYS A 3 3.39 -8.44 8.16
C LYS A 3 2.76 -8.25 6.77
N CYS A 4 3.59 -8.11 5.74
CA CYS A 4 3.13 -7.93 4.36
C CYS A 4 2.45 -9.19 3.82
N GLU A 5 3.01 -10.37 4.08
CA GLU A 5 2.41 -11.66 3.73
C GLU A 5 1.05 -11.83 4.45
N ASN A 6 1.00 -11.56 5.76
CA ASN A 6 -0.24 -11.61 6.53
C ASN A 6 -1.28 -10.60 6.04
N PHE A 7 -0.85 -9.42 5.57
CA PHE A 7 -1.74 -8.44 4.98
C PHE A 7 -2.36 -8.97 3.67
N ASP A 8 -1.54 -9.56 2.79
CA ASP A 8 -2.04 -10.20 1.56
C ASP A 8 -2.99 -11.36 1.88
N HIS A 9 -2.67 -12.19 2.88
CA HIS A 9 -3.54 -13.27 3.36
C HIS A 9 -4.87 -12.72 3.89
N PHE A 10 -4.83 -11.65 4.70
CA PHE A 10 -6.03 -10.99 5.20
C PHE A 10 -6.91 -10.47 4.07
N LEU A 11 -6.31 -9.82 3.06
CA LEU A 11 -7.04 -9.34 1.89
C LEU A 11 -7.63 -10.48 1.07
N ALA A 12 -6.91 -11.59 0.90
CA ALA A 12 -7.42 -12.78 0.24
C ALA A 12 -8.66 -13.35 0.96
N LEU A 13 -8.64 -13.40 2.30
CA LEU A 13 -9.77 -13.90 3.10
C LEU A 13 -10.97 -12.94 3.11
N LYS A 14 -10.75 -11.64 3.27
CA LYS A 14 -11.82 -10.64 3.47
C LYS A 14 -12.35 -10.04 2.18
N PHE A 15 -11.55 -10.03 1.13
CA PHE A 15 -11.87 -9.47 -0.18
C PHE A 15 -11.50 -10.45 -1.31
N PRO A 16 -12.04 -11.69 -1.30
CA PRO A 16 -11.59 -12.75 -2.21
C PRO A 16 -11.83 -12.45 -3.70
N THR A 17 -12.79 -11.57 -4.01
CA THR A 17 -13.15 -11.20 -5.38
C THR A 17 -12.41 -9.97 -5.89
N VAL A 18 -11.61 -9.29 -5.05
CA VAL A 18 -10.91 -8.06 -5.40
C VAL A 18 -9.49 -8.36 -5.86
N LYS A 19 -9.15 -7.92 -7.08
CA LYS A 19 -7.77 -7.96 -7.58
C LYS A 19 -6.93 -6.95 -6.79
N ARG A 20 -6.01 -7.47 -5.96
CA ARG A 20 -5.15 -6.67 -5.08
C ARG A 20 -3.73 -6.44 -5.59
N TYR A 21 -3.27 -7.25 -6.56
CA TYR A 21 -1.90 -7.21 -7.09
C TYR A 21 -0.82 -7.30 -5.99
N GLY A 22 -1.02 -8.23 -5.05
CA GLY A 22 -0.21 -8.42 -3.85
C GLY A 22 1.25 -8.76 -4.12
N SER A 23 2.01 -8.86 -3.03
CA SER A 23 3.46 -9.08 -3.03
C SER A 23 3.90 -10.48 -2.64
N GLU A 24 2.97 -11.44 -2.58
CA GLU A 24 3.27 -12.84 -2.30
C GLU A 24 4.36 -13.36 -3.26
N GLY A 25 5.50 -13.80 -2.70
CA GLY A 25 6.71 -14.22 -3.43
C GLY A 25 7.71 -13.11 -3.77
N ALA A 26 7.44 -11.86 -3.41
CA ALA A 26 8.29 -10.69 -3.62
C ALA A 26 8.51 -9.86 -2.33
N GLU A 27 8.27 -10.44 -1.16
CA GLU A 27 8.26 -9.75 0.15
C GLU A 27 9.63 -9.18 0.53
N ALA A 28 10.71 -9.71 -0.04
CA ALA A 28 12.06 -9.19 0.15
C ALA A 28 12.18 -7.71 -0.27
N MET A 29 11.31 -7.21 -1.16
CA MET A 29 11.32 -5.80 -1.56
C MET A 29 11.06 -4.84 -0.39
N TYR A 30 10.36 -5.28 0.65
CA TYR A 30 10.16 -4.45 1.84
C TYR A 30 11.42 -4.36 2.70
N GLY A 31 12.32 -5.34 2.63
CA GLY A 31 13.65 -5.20 3.22
C GLY A 31 14.41 -4.03 2.57
N PHE A 32 14.35 -3.93 1.23
CA PHE A 32 14.91 -2.80 0.49
C PHE A 32 14.29 -1.46 0.91
N PHE A 33 12.96 -1.37 0.99
CA PHE A 33 12.31 -0.11 1.39
C PHE A 33 12.63 0.29 2.84
N SER A 34 12.68 -0.67 3.77
CA SER A 34 13.08 -0.40 5.16
C SER A 34 14.49 0.19 5.19
N GLU A 35 15.46 -0.52 4.59
CA GLU A 35 16.85 -0.07 4.56
C GLU A 35 16.99 1.30 3.91
N LEU A 36 16.31 1.54 2.78
CA LEU A 36 16.32 2.82 2.09
C LEU A 36 15.78 3.95 2.98
N PHE A 37 14.67 3.72 3.69
CA PHE A 37 14.04 4.73 4.54
C PHE A 37 14.84 4.98 5.82
N ASP A 38 15.47 3.93 6.38
CA ASP A 38 16.25 4.01 7.61
C ASP A 38 17.62 4.69 7.37
N THR A 39 18.25 4.43 6.22
CA THR A 39 19.59 4.99 5.89
C THR A 39 19.53 6.37 5.24
N ALA A 40 18.41 6.77 4.65
CA ALA A 40 18.27 8.07 3.99
C ALA A 40 18.61 9.27 4.90
N PRO A 41 18.13 9.35 6.16
CA PRO A 41 18.49 10.44 7.08
C PRO A 41 19.99 10.49 7.41
N GLU A 42 20.67 9.34 7.48
CA GLU A 42 22.12 9.26 7.74
C GLU A 42 22.96 9.83 6.58
N ASN A 43 22.36 9.93 5.39
CA ASN A 43 22.98 10.45 4.18
C ASN A 43 22.45 11.85 3.80
N ASP A 44 21.92 12.61 4.75
CA ASP A 44 21.35 13.95 4.56
C ASP A 44 20.19 14.02 3.53
N VAL A 45 19.55 12.89 3.22
CA VAL A 45 18.39 12.84 2.32
C VAL A 45 17.15 13.28 3.09
N LYS A 46 16.59 14.42 2.70
CA LYS A 46 15.43 15.03 3.37
C LYS A 46 14.08 14.56 2.81
N GLN A 47 14.05 14.12 1.55
CA GLN A 47 12.82 13.78 0.84
C GLN A 47 13.07 12.63 -0.13
N ILE A 48 12.11 11.70 -0.17
CA ILE A 48 12.08 10.58 -1.11
C ILE A 48 10.80 10.66 -1.92
N PHE A 49 10.92 10.68 -3.25
CA PHE A 49 9.78 10.60 -4.16
C PHE A 49 9.67 9.17 -4.69
N VAL A 50 8.56 8.50 -4.39
CA VAL A 50 8.35 7.09 -4.75
C VAL A 50 7.39 7.00 -5.93
N GLY A 51 7.91 6.53 -7.08
CA GLY A 51 7.09 6.03 -8.19
C GLY A 51 7.01 4.51 -8.12
N ILE A 52 5.82 3.95 -7.89
CA ILE A 52 5.62 2.50 -7.82
C ILE A 52 4.36 2.10 -8.58
N ALA A 53 4.45 1.00 -9.34
CA ALA A 53 3.33 0.37 -10.03
C ALA A 53 2.41 -0.37 -9.04
N HIS A 54 1.61 -1.33 -9.53
CA HIS A 54 0.60 -2.04 -8.72
C HIS A 54 1.15 -3.12 -7.79
N ARG A 55 2.29 -3.75 -8.13
CA ARG A 55 2.83 -4.92 -7.41
C ARG A 55 3.25 -4.57 -5.99
N GLY A 56 2.55 -5.12 -4.99
CA GLY A 56 2.87 -4.90 -3.57
C GLY A 56 2.67 -3.46 -3.07
N ARG A 57 2.04 -2.59 -3.88
CA ARG A 57 1.80 -1.18 -3.54
C ARG A 57 0.99 -1.06 -2.26
N LEU A 58 -0.04 -1.88 -2.11
CA LEU A 58 -0.94 -1.81 -0.95
C LEU A 58 -0.21 -2.16 0.34
N ASN A 59 0.70 -3.14 0.34
CA ASN A 59 1.44 -3.47 1.55
C ASN A 59 2.49 -2.39 1.85
N LEU A 60 3.14 -1.78 0.85
CA LEU A 60 4.05 -0.63 1.10
C LEU A 60 3.30 0.52 1.77
N LEU A 61 2.11 0.86 1.24
CA LEU A 61 1.26 1.91 1.79
C LEU A 61 0.81 1.60 3.23
N ALA A 62 0.31 0.38 3.47
CA ALA A 62 -0.24 -0.02 4.76
C ALA A 62 0.83 -0.21 5.84
N GLU A 63 1.96 -0.85 5.51
CA GLU A 63 2.96 -1.26 6.50
C GLU A 63 4.06 -0.22 6.74
N MET A 64 4.33 0.66 5.77
CA MET A 64 5.49 1.57 5.82
C MET A 64 5.14 3.05 5.68
N MET A 65 4.06 3.39 4.95
CA MET A 65 3.68 4.78 4.69
C MET A 65 2.50 5.27 5.54
N GLN A 66 2.10 4.50 6.55
CA GLN A 66 1.02 4.84 7.49
C GLN A 66 -0.31 5.15 6.79
N PHE A 67 -0.54 4.57 5.60
CA PHE A 67 -1.79 4.80 4.87
C PHE A 67 -2.97 4.19 5.66
N PRO A 68 -4.06 4.93 5.89
CA PRO A 68 -5.20 4.42 6.64
C PRO A 68 -5.86 3.22 5.95
N VAL A 69 -5.69 2.01 6.50
CA VAL A 69 -6.25 0.77 5.94
C VAL A 69 -7.77 0.82 5.77
N VAL A 70 -8.48 1.58 6.62
CA VAL A 70 -9.92 1.80 6.50
C VAL A 70 -10.29 2.47 5.17
N GLN A 71 -9.47 3.41 4.69
CA GLN A 71 -9.67 4.04 3.38
C GLN A 71 -9.43 3.04 2.24
N MET A 72 -8.43 2.17 2.35
CA MET A 72 -8.23 1.09 1.36
C MET A 72 -9.45 0.16 1.30
N PHE A 73 -9.97 -0.25 2.47
CA PHE A 73 -11.13 -1.13 2.54
C PHE A 73 -12.40 -0.47 1.99
N ARG A 74 -12.56 0.85 2.17
CA ARG A 74 -13.65 1.61 1.53
C ARG A 74 -13.55 1.50 0.01
N LYS A 75 -12.36 1.72 -0.57
CA LYS A 75 -12.13 1.58 -2.01
C LYS A 75 -12.38 0.14 -2.49
N MET A 76 -11.93 -0.87 -1.75
CA MET A 76 -12.21 -2.28 -2.05
C MET A 76 -13.72 -2.63 -2.04
N ARG A 77 -14.54 -1.87 -1.30
CA ARG A 77 -16.01 -1.98 -1.30
C ARG A 77 -16.69 -1.12 -2.36
N GLY A 78 -15.92 -0.48 -3.26
CA GLY A 78 -16.44 0.40 -4.30
C GLY A 78 -16.93 1.75 -3.79
N LYS A 79 -16.55 2.15 -2.55
CA LYS A 79 -16.89 3.47 -2.01
C LYS A 79 -15.84 4.51 -2.40
N PRO A 80 -16.23 5.80 -2.47
CA PRO A 80 -15.27 6.89 -2.67
C PRO A 80 -14.18 6.92 -1.59
N GLU A 81 -12.96 7.24 -2.03
CA GLU A 81 -11.76 7.49 -1.24
C GLU A 81 -11.74 8.90 -0.64
N PHE A 82 -12.47 9.84 -1.25
CA PHE A 82 -12.55 11.23 -0.80
C PHE A 82 -13.54 11.39 0.37
N PRO A 83 -13.36 12.45 1.19
CA PRO A 83 -14.35 12.87 2.16
C PRO A 83 -15.71 13.17 1.52
N ASP A 84 -16.77 13.03 2.31
CA ASP A 84 -18.13 13.35 1.86
C ASP A 84 -18.22 14.83 1.43
N GLY A 85 -18.89 15.09 0.31
CA GLY A 85 -19.03 16.44 -0.28
C GLY A 85 -17.87 16.87 -1.19
N VAL A 86 -16.77 16.13 -1.25
CA VAL A 86 -15.71 16.38 -2.23
C VAL A 86 -16.07 15.77 -3.57
N GLN A 87 -16.04 16.59 -4.63
CA GLN A 87 -16.21 16.10 -6.00
C GLN A 87 -14.88 15.56 -6.54
N GLY A 88 -14.87 14.29 -6.91
CA GLY A 88 -13.74 13.65 -7.59
C GLY A 88 -14.21 12.40 -8.32
N SER A 89 -13.70 12.15 -9.53
CA SER A 89 -13.97 10.92 -10.27
C SER A 89 -13.37 9.69 -9.59
N GLY A 90 -12.34 9.91 -8.78
CA GLY A 90 -11.57 8.86 -8.12
C GLY A 90 -10.74 8.06 -9.10
N ASP A 91 -10.13 7.00 -8.57
CA ASP A 91 -9.36 6.05 -9.38
C ASP A 91 -9.45 4.62 -8.84
N VAL A 92 -8.73 3.68 -9.44
CA VAL A 92 -8.66 2.29 -8.98
C VAL A 92 -7.79 2.12 -7.75
N LEU A 93 -7.98 1.00 -7.05
CA LEU A 93 -7.25 0.66 -5.82
C LEU A 93 -5.72 0.66 -5.95
N SER A 94 -5.19 0.37 -7.15
CA SER A 94 -3.75 0.22 -7.37
C SER A 94 -3.04 1.51 -7.76
N HIS A 95 -3.71 2.66 -7.68
CA HIS A 95 -3.13 3.99 -7.87
C HIS A 95 -2.94 4.69 -6.51
#